data_AF-A0A4Y2SIU7-F1
#
_entry.id   AF-A0A4Y2SIU7-F1
#
_cell.length_a   1.000
_cell.length_b   1.000
_cell.length_c   1.000
_cell.angle_alpha   90.00
_cell.angle_beta   90.00
_cell.angle_gamma   90.00
#
_symmetry.space_group_name_H-M   'P 1'
#
loop_
_entity.id
_entity.type
_entity.pdbx_description
1 polymer ?
#
loop_
_entity_poly.entity_id
_entity_poly.type
_entity_poly.pdbx_seq_one_letter_code
_entity_poly.pdbx_strand_id
1 'polypeptide(L)'
;MQHVDALSRFAVMVINNDTLTEKMKKAQDEDENIQTLKSLLEENEEFFERNEILHKYLNGRELIVAPKEMQVELIKVAHENANKKSGKKEGFLNPIPKEEIPLSTYHIDFKGPLPSTNKSYQHIFTFVDAFTKFTWLYPVKTVSTESALEKLKLQQKTFGNSIRIISGRGSAFTSKAFNDYCTEEGIQHLQIATGVPRGNDQVETIHRTLIPVLTKLSLDDSTKWYKYIDKLQRILNRTICRSTKWSSFELLIDAKLRNKEDIRIQNLLLEEMTEELQEQRELLRKDAKRNIETIQSENRKTYN
;
A
#
# COMPACT_ATOMS: atom_id res chain seq x y z
N MET A 1 40.87 8.82 37.94
CA MET A 1 40.29 9.82 37.03
C MET A 1 39.29 9.09 36.14
N GLN A 2 38.00 9.44 36.30
CA GLN A 2 36.84 9.37 35.38
C GLN A 2 36.81 8.27 34.30
N HIS A 3 35.74 7.48 34.09
CA HIS A 3 34.35 7.55 34.54
C HIS A 3 33.69 6.18 34.33
N VAL A 4 32.75 5.83 35.21
CA VAL A 4 32.06 4.54 35.35
C VAL A 4 30.80 4.49 34.46
N ASP A 5 30.45 3.28 34.02
CA ASP A 5 29.16 2.74 33.56
C ASP A 5 28.18 3.61 32.73
N ALA A 6 27.93 3.15 31.50
CA ALA A 6 26.78 3.58 30.68
C ALA A 6 25.63 2.55 30.67
N LEU A 7 25.59 1.62 31.64
CA LEU A 7 24.46 0.70 31.86
C LEU A 7 23.62 0.99 33.12
N SER A 8 23.75 2.19 33.68
CA SER A 8 22.79 2.73 34.65
C SER A 8 22.14 3.98 34.09
N ARG A 9 20.96 3.81 33.51
CA ARG A 9 19.84 4.78 33.49
C ARG A 9 18.67 4.21 32.67
N PHE A 10 18.14 3.08 33.13
CA PHE A 10 16.73 2.83 32.95
C PHE A 10 15.98 4.01 33.58
N ALA A 11 15.33 4.85 32.77
CA ALA A 11 14.12 5.52 33.21
C ALA A 11 12.97 4.56 32.91
N VAL A 12 12.82 3.52 33.73
CA VAL A 12 11.52 2.88 33.91
C VAL A 12 10.66 3.94 34.61
N MET A 13 10.05 4.82 33.82
CA MET A 13 9.09 5.79 34.34
C MET A 13 7.77 5.05 34.52
N VAL A 14 7.67 4.28 35.61
CA VAL A 14 6.36 3.86 36.14
C VAL A 14 5.90 4.99 37.04
N ILE A 15 5.23 5.98 36.44
CA ILE A 15 4.35 6.87 37.21
C ILE A 15 3.07 6.05 37.46
N ASN A 16 3.10 5.20 38.48
CA ASN A 16 1.88 4.64 39.04
C ASN A 16 1.56 5.42 40.31
N ASN A 17 0.98 6.60 40.12
CA ASN A 17 -0.10 7.12 40.95
C ASN A 17 -0.97 7.93 39.98
N ASP A 18 -2.21 7.49 39.82
CA ASP A 18 -3.14 7.96 38.81
C ASP A 18 -3.48 9.43 39.10
N THR A 19 -2.76 10.37 38.46
CA THR A 19 -2.85 11.83 38.73
C THR A 19 -4.27 12.39 38.61
N LEU A 20 -5.14 11.70 37.86
CA LEU A 20 -6.55 12.05 37.73
C LEU A 20 -7.34 11.68 38.99
N THR A 21 -7.04 10.55 39.62
CA THR A 21 -7.73 10.06 40.83
C THR A 21 -7.42 10.94 42.03
N GLU A 22 -6.18 11.40 42.20
CA GLU A 22 -5.80 12.36 43.25
C GLU A 22 -6.48 13.73 43.07
N LYS A 23 -6.53 14.23 41.83
CA LYS A 23 -7.27 15.46 41.49
C LYS A 23 -8.76 15.33 41.77
N MET A 24 -9.35 14.18 41.42
CA MET A 24 -10.77 13.91 41.59
C MET A 24 -11.17 13.80 43.05
N LYS A 25 -10.33 13.17 43.88
CA LYS A 25 -10.51 13.16 45.33
C LYS A 25 -10.53 14.59 45.89
N LYS A 26 -9.50 15.38 45.57
CA LYS A 26 -9.40 16.77 46.04
C LYS A 26 -10.61 17.61 45.63
N ALA A 27 -11.05 17.50 44.37
CA ALA A 27 -12.18 18.27 43.86
C ALA A 27 -13.53 17.81 44.47
N GLN A 28 -13.67 16.55 44.89
CA GLN A 28 -14.85 16.10 45.65
C GLN A 28 -14.85 16.62 47.08
N ASP A 29 -13.67 16.75 47.70
CA ASP A 29 -13.51 17.30 49.04
C ASP A 29 -13.84 18.81 49.11
N GLU A 30 -13.64 19.53 48.00
CA GLU A 30 -13.93 20.95 47.86
C GLU A 30 -15.38 21.25 47.37
N ASP A 31 -16.14 20.25 46.91
CA ASP A 31 -17.52 20.42 46.39
C ASP A 31 -18.57 20.24 47.51
N GLU A 32 -19.20 21.35 47.93
CA GLU A 32 -20.21 21.38 49.01
C GLU A 32 -21.39 20.42 48.79
N ASN A 33 -21.82 20.19 47.54
CA ASN A 33 -22.93 19.29 47.26
C ASN A 33 -22.50 17.83 47.43
N ILE A 34 -21.28 17.50 47.03
CA ILE A 34 -20.73 16.15 47.18
C ILE A 34 -20.45 15.85 48.65
N GLN A 35 -19.98 16.83 49.43
CA GLN A 35 -19.84 16.68 50.88
C GLN A 35 -21.18 16.45 51.57
N THR A 36 -22.23 17.15 51.14
CA THR A 36 -23.61 16.92 51.61
C THR A 36 -24.06 15.48 51.29
N LEU A 37 -23.79 15.00 50.07
CA LEU A 37 -24.11 13.62 49.69
C LEU A 37 -23.30 12.57 50.49
N LYS A 38 -22.02 12.83 50.77
CA LYS A 38 -21.19 11.97 51.63
C LYS A 38 -21.76 11.86 53.04
N SER A 39 -22.31 12.95 53.59
CA SER A 39 -22.93 12.96 54.93
C SER A 39 -24.24 12.17 55.02
N LEU A 40 -24.88 11.88 53.88
CA LEU A 40 -26.16 11.17 53.77
C LEU A 40 -26.02 9.71 53.28
N LEU A 41 -24.79 9.18 53.25
CA LEU A 41 -24.49 7.83 52.76
C LEU A 41 -25.21 6.73 53.55
N GLU A 42 -25.48 6.93 54.84
CA GLU A 42 -26.18 5.95 55.67
C GLU A 42 -27.66 5.77 55.29
N GLU A 43 -28.25 6.73 54.56
CA GLU A 43 -29.67 6.75 54.19
C GLU A 43 -29.92 6.37 52.72
N ASN A 44 -28.86 6.18 51.91
CA ASN A 44 -29.00 6.07 50.45
C ASN A 44 -28.22 4.90 49.85
N GLU A 45 -28.93 3.82 49.48
CA GLU A 45 -28.35 2.65 48.82
C GLU A 45 -27.80 2.91 47.41
N GLU A 46 -28.09 4.07 46.80
CA GLU A 46 -27.60 4.41 45.45
C GLU A 46 -26.17 4.96 45.45
N PHE A 47 -25.67 5.50 46.57
CA PHE A 47 -24.36 6.13 46.65
C PHE A 47 -23.43 5.37 47.59
N PHE A 48 -22.16 5.27 47.24
CA PHE A 48 -21.16 4.59 48.05
C PHE A 48 -19.78 5.18 47.84
N GLU A 49 -18.90 5.02 48.82
CA GLU A 49 -17.53 5.51 48.75
C GLU A 49 -16.56 4.36 48.46
N ARG A 50 -15.65 4.56 47.51
CA ARG A 50 -14.60 3.60 47.16
C ARG A 50 -13.30 4.36 46.95
N ASN A 51 -12.26 3.98 47.68
CA ASN A 51 -10.96 4.67 47.67
C ASN A 51 -11.10 6.19 47.90
N GLU A 52 -11.96 6.59 48.83
CA GLU A 52 -12.22 7.99 49.23
C GLU A 52 -12.88 8.87 48.13
N ILE A 53 -13.39 8.22 47.07
CA ILE A 53 -14.15 8.86 45.99
C ILE A 53 -15.60 8.39 46.07
N LEU A 54 -16.54 9.32 45.90
CA LEU A 54 -17.97 9.08 45.85
C LEU A 54 -18.37 8.50 44.48
N HIS A 55 -19.07 7.37 44.53
CA HIS A 55 -19.66 6.69 43.39
C HIS A 55 -21.18 6.61 43.54
N LYS A 56 -21.85 6.46 42.39
CA LYS A 56 -23.28 6.17 42.29
C LYS A 56 -23.47 4.87 41.51
N TYR A 57 -24.32 3.98 42.02
CA TYR A 57 -24.76 2.80 41.28
C TYR A 57 -25.97 3.16 40.42
N LEU A 58 -25.87 3.02 39.10
CA LEU A 58 -26.95 3.31 38.17
C LEU A 58 -26.99 2.26 37.04
N ASN A 59 -28.15 1.64 36.83
CA ASN A 59 -28.37 0.65 35.75
C ASN A 59 -27.34 -0.50 35.72
N GLY A 60 -26.96 -1.01 36.90
CA GLY A 60 -25.98 -2.09 37.01
C GLY A 60 -24.52 -1.66 36.75
N ARG A 61 -24.24 -0.36 36.77
CA ARG A 61 -22.89 0.20 36.57
C ARG A 61 -22.51 1.11 37.72
N GLU A 62 -21.27 0.99 38.14
CA GLU A 62 -20.62 1.92 39.07
C GLU A 62 -20.17 3.16 38.28
N LEU A 63 -20.69 4.33 38.64
CA LEU A 63 -20.33 5.62 38.04
C LEU A 63 -19.66 6.50 39.10
N ILE A 64 -18.63 7.24 38.72
CA ILE A 64 -18.02 8.23 39.61
C ILE A 64 -18.89 9.49 39.62
N VAL A 65 -19.10 10.07 40.81
CA VAL A 65 -19.79 11.36 40.94
C VAL A 65 -18.81 12.47 40.57
N ALA A 66 -19.05 13.15 39.45
CA ALA A 66 -18.17 14.20 38.94
C ALA A 66 -18.35 15.52 39.72
N PRO A 67 -17.29 16.07 40.35
CA PRO A 67 -17.30 17.42 40.93
C PRO A 67 -17.64 18.48 39.90
N LYS A 68 -18.34 19.53 40.32
CA LYS A 68 -18.78 20.62 39.43
C LYS A 68 -17.62 21.23 38.64
N GLU A 69 -16.47 21.43 39.29
CA GLU A 69 -15.28 22.03 38.67
C GLU A 69 -14.63 21.13 37.60
N MET A 70 -14.78 19.81 37.73
CA MET A 70 -14.17 18.83 36.81
C MET A 70 -15.08 18.42 35.66
N GLN A 71 -16.35 18.84 35.63
CA GLN A 71 -17.31 18.41 34.60
C GLN A 71 -16.82 18.72 33.18
N VAL A 72 -16.29 19.93 32.95
CA VAL A 72 -15.81 20.36 31.63
C VAL A 72 -14.57 19.57 31.20
N GLU A 73 -13.63 19.34 32.12
CA GLU A 73 -12.42 18.56 31.86
C GLU A 73 -12.75 17.10 31.56
N LEU A 74 -13.63 16.48 32.36
CA LEU A 74 -14.07 15.10 32.15
C LEU A 74 -14.83 14.92 30.83
N ILE A 75 -15.70 15.87 30.45
CA ILE A 75 -16.38 15.87 29.15
C ILE A 75 -15.37 16.00 28.02
N LYS A 76 -14.37 16.88 28.16
CA LYS A 76 -13.32 17.08 27.16
C LYS A 76 -12.47 15.82 26.99
N VAL A 77 -12.03 15.19 28.08
CA VAL A 77 -11.27 13.93 28.05
C VAL A 77 -12.09 12.79 27.45
N ALA A 78 -13.38 12.69 27.78
CA ALA A 78 -14.28 11.71 27.19
C ALA A 78 -14.48 11.96 25.69
N HIS A 79 -14.63 13.22 25.29
CA HIS A 79 -14.78 13.61 23.89
C HIS A 79 -13.49 13.37 23.08
N GLU A 80 -12.31 13.66 23.63
CA GLU A 80 -11.02 13.39 23.01
C GLU A 80 -10.73 11.89 22.88
N ASN A 81 -11.11 11.09 23.89
CA ASN A 81 -10.98 9.64 23.82
C ASN A 81 -11.99 8.99 22.87
N ALA A 82 -13.22 9.53 22.77
CA ALA A 82 -14.21 9.09 21.77
C ALA A 82 -13.84 9.54 20.34
N ASN A 83 -13.16 10.68 20.20
CA ASN A 83 -12.66 11.21 18.93
C ASN A 83 -11.29 10.64 18.50
N LYS A 84 -10.69 9.71 19.25
CA LYS A 84 -9.66 8.82 18.69
C LYS A 84 -10.33 8.04 17.58
N LYS A 85 -10.23 8.57 16.36
CA LYS A 85 -10.75 7.97 15.13
C LYS A 85 -10.33 6.50 15.08
N SER A 86 -11.23 5.61 15.48
CA SER A 86 -11.28 4.25 14.98
C SER A 86 -11.76 4.31 13.52
N GLY A 87 -11.03 5.02 12.67
CA GLY A 87 -11.08 4.73 11.25
C GLY A 87 -10.61 3.28 11.07
N LYS A 88 -11.16 2.57 10.08
CA LYS A 88 -10.58 1.28 9.66
C LYS A 88 -9.08 1.50 9.48
N LYS A 89 -8.26 0.95 10.38
CA LYS A 89 -6.83 0.83 10.11
C LYS A 89 -6.73 0.02 8.83
N GLU A 90 -6.01 0.53 7.84
CA GLU A 90 -5.68 -0.25 6.66
C GLU A 90 -5.11 -1.58 7.16
N GLY A 91 -5.77 -2.69 6.79
CA GLY A 91 -5.31 -4.01 7.18
C GLY A 91 -3.92 -4.27 6.61
N PHE A 92 -3.17 -5.19 7.20
CA PHE A 92 -1.92 -5.65 6.61
C PHE A 92 -2.18 -6.10 5.16
N LEU A 93 -1.35 -5.62 4.23
CA LEU A 93 -1.34 -6.14 2.87
C LEU A 93 -1.02 -7.63 2.96
N ASN A 94 -1.95 -8.48 2.53
CA ASN A 94 -1.68 -9.89 2.31
C ASN A 94 -1.02 -10.01 0.94
N PRO A 95 0.31 -10.18 0.84
CA PRO A 95 0.95 -10.35 -0.44
C PRO A 95 0.41 -11.63 -1.08
N ILE A 96 0.09 -11.56 -2.38
CA ILE A 96 -0.27 -12.76 -3.14
C ILE A 96 0.95 -13.69 -3.10
N PRO A 97 0.80 -14.96 -2.65
CA PRO A 97 1.90 -15.90 -2.59
C PRO A 97 2.56 -15.99 -3.98
N LYS A 98 3.87 -15.79 -4.03
CA LYS A 98 4.65 -15.99 -5.26
C LYS A 98 5.08 -17.45 -5.27
N GLU A 99 4.43 -18.23 -6.11
CA GLU A 99 4.82 -19.62 -6.36
C GLU A 99 6.10 -19.65 -7.19
N GLU A 100 6.96 -20.66 -6.96
CA GLU A 100 8.20 -20.88 -7.73
C GLU A 100 7.92 -21.58 -9.07
N ILE A 101 6.81 -21.23 -9.70
CA ILE A 101 6.30 -21.88 -10.92
C ILE A 101 6.17 -20.80 -11.99
N PRO A 102 7.04 -20.77 -13.01
CA PRO A 102 6.89 -19.90 -14.16
C PRO A 102 5.52 -20.07 -14.81
N LEU A 103 4.95 -18.97 -15.32
CA LEU A 103 3.69 -18.96 -16.07
C LEU A 103 2.45 -19.31 -15.22
N SER A 104 2.58 -19.51 -13.91
CA SER A 104 1.45 -19.83 -13.03
C SER A 104 0.50 -18.63 -12.88
N THR A 105 1.05 -17.42 -12.78
CA THR A 105 0.28 -16.21 -12.52
C THR A 105 0.72 -15.09 -13.47
N TYR A 106 -0.22 -14.58 -14.25
CA TYR A 106 0.00 -13.39 -15.07
C TYR A 106 -0.60 -12.16 -14.41
N HIS A 107 0.17 -11.08 -14.36
CA HIS A 107 -0.36 -9.73 -14.19
C HIS A 107 -0.59 -9.12 -15.57
N ILE A 108 -1.79 -8.59 -15.81
CA ILE A 108 -2.16 -7.99 -17.09
C ILE A 108 -2.66 -6.56 -16.92
N ASP A 109 -2.32 -5.69 -17.87
CA ASP A 109 -2.90 -4.35 -17.95
C ASP A 109 -2.72 -3.70 -19.33
N PHE A 110 -3.58 -2.72 -19.61
CA PHE A 110 -3.45 -1.85 -20.78
C PHE A 110 -2.78 -0.52 -20.42
N LYS A 111 -1.89 -0.05 -21.29
CA LYS A 111 -1.36 1.32 -21.23
C LYS A 111 -1.75 2.13 -22.45
N GLY A 112 -2.23 3.34 -22.23
CA GLY A 112 -2.53 4.33 -23.26
C GLY A 112 -3.58 5.35 -22.81
N PRO A 113 -4.12 6.14 -23.75
CA PRO A 113 -3.78 6.16 -25.17
C PRO A 113 -2.38 6.75 -25.42
N LEU A 114 -1.65 6.13 -26.33
CA LEU A 114 -0.41 6.63 -26.93
C LEU A 114 -0.71 7.30 -28.28
N PRO A 115 0.22 8.11 -28.84
CA PRO A 115 0.09 8.64 -30.18
C PRO A 115 -0.27 7.54 -31.18
N SER A 116 -1.33 7.77 -31.96
CA SER A 116 -1.82 6.77 -32.90
C SER A 116 -0.77 6.48 -33.96
N THR A 117 -0.51 5.19 -34.19
CA THR A 117 0.47 4.76 -35.17
C THR A 117 -0.13 4.67 -36.57
N ASN A 118 0.71 4.53 -37.59
CA ASN A 118 0.27 4.27 -38.96
C ASN A 118 -0.47 2.92 -39.13
N LYS A 119 -0.46 2.07 -38.09
CA LYS A 119 -1.23 0.81 -38.01
C LYS A 119 -2.46 0.93 -37.11
N SER A 120 -2.79 2.14 -36.67
CA SER A 120 -3.87 2.47 -35.73
C SER A 120 -3.72 1.86 -34.33
N TYR A 121 -2.52 1.41 -33.95
CA TYR A 121 -2.22 1.07 -32.57
C TYR A 121 -2.22 2.33 -31.72
N GLN A 122 -2.88 2.28 -30.56
CA GLN A 122 -2.98 3.38 -29.60
C GLN A 122 -2.70 2.90 -28.17
N HIS A 123 -2.59 1.60 -27.93
CA HIS A 123 -2.42 1.06 -26.60
C HIS A 123 -1.39 -0.09 -26.62
N ILE A 124 -0.85 -0.41 -25.45
CA ILE A 124 -0.01 -1.58 -25.24
C ILE A 124 -0.69 -2.47 -24.21
N PHE A 125 -1.01 -3.70 -24.60
CA PHE A 125 -1.47 -4.72 -23.66
C PHE A 125 -0.26 -5.49 -23.14
N THR A 126 -0.05 -5.45 -21.83
CA THR A 126 1.14 -5.96 -21.17
C THR A 126 0.80 -7.15 -20.31
N PHE A 127 1.62 -8.18 -20.38
CA PHE A 127 1.56 -9.36 -19.55
C PHE A 127 2.88 -9.45 -18.80
N VAL A 128 2.84 -9.70 -17.49
CA VAL A 128 4.04 -9.95 -16.68
C VAL A 128 3.82 -11.25 -15.92
N ASP A 129 4.71 -12.21 -16.13
CA ASP A 129 4.77 -13.41 -15.31
C ASP A 129 5.21 -13.05 -13.88
N ALA A 130 4.40 -13.43 -12.89
CA ALA A 130 4.59 -13.01 -11.51
C ALA A 130 5.86 -13.56 -10.88
N PHE A 131 6.36 -14.71 -11.33
CA PHE A 131 7.57 -15.34 -10.80
C PHE A 131 8.83 -14.83 -11.53
N THR A 132 8.97 -15.16 -12.81
CA THR A 132 10.15 -14.88 -13.63
C THR A 132 10.30 -13.40 -13.98
N LYS A 133 9.23 -12.61 -13.87
CA LYS A 133 9.14 -11.22 -14.36
C LYS A 133 9.22 -11.12 -15.88
N PHE A 134 9.00 -12.23 -16.60
CA PHE A 134 8.98 -12.20 -18.05
C PHE A 134 7.82 -11.36 -18.53
N THR A 135 8.11 -10.43 -19.42
CA THR A 135 7.15 -9.45 -19.91
C THR A 135 6.83 -9.70 -21.38
N TRP A 136 5.55 -9.68 -21.73
CA TRP A 136 5.08 -9.61 -23.11
C TRP A 136 4.38 -8.28 -23.36
N LEU A 137 4.65 -7.67 -24.51
CA LEU A 137 4.15 -6.36 -24.91
C LEU A 137 3.44 -6.51 -26.26
N TYR A 138 2.13 -6.28 -26.26
CA TYR A 138 1.31 -6.37 -27.46
C TYR A 138 0.79 -4.99 -27.84
N PRO A 139 1.19 -4.40 -28.99
CA PRO A 139 0.56 -3.19 -29.49
C PRO A 139 -0.86 -3.53 -29.94
N VAL A 140 -1.85 -2.77 -29.45
CA VAL A 140 -3.27 -2.98 -29.72
C VAL A 140 -3.97 -1.67 -30.07
N LYS A 141 -5.06 -1.80 -30.84
CA LYS A 141 -5.85 -0.65 -31.30
C LYS A 141 -6.76 -0.15 -30.19
N THR A 142 -7.47 -1.08 -29.55
CA THR A 142 -8.47 -0.80 -28.52
C THR A 142 -8.15 -1.55 -27.23
N VAL A 143 -8.70 -1.03 -26.12
CA VAL A 143 -8.71 -1.67 -24.80
C VAL A 143 -9.99 -2.52 -24.62
N SER A 144 -10.44 -3.19 -25.68
CA SER A 144 -11.67 -3.98 -25.65
C SER A 144 -11.41 -5.39 -25.13
N THR A 145 -12.48 -6.06 -24.67
CA THR A 145 -12.41 -7.46 -24.24
C THR A 145 -11.91 -8.38 -25.35
N GLU A 146 -12.38 -8.17 -26.58
CA GLU A 146 -12.00 -8.98 -27.74
C GLU A 146 -10.50 -8.89 -28.00
N SER A 147 -9.95 -7.67 -27.91
CA SER A 147 -8.51 -7.40 -28.02
C SER A 147 -7.72 -8.13 -26.91
N ALA A 148 -8.22 -8.10 -25.67
CA ALA A 148 -7.59 -8.83 -24.56
C ALA A 148 -7.60 -10.35 -24.79
N LEU A 149 -8.76 -10.91 -25.17
CA LEU A 149 -8.95 -12.34 -25.40
C LEU A 149 -8.13 -12.84 -26.60
N GLU A 150 -8.01 -12.05 -27.66
CA GLU A 150 -7.16 -12.40 -28.81
C GLU A 150 -5.71 -12.63 -28.37
N LYS A 151 -5.16 -11.76 -27.50
CA LYS A 151 -3.79 -11.88 -27.00
C LYS A 151 -3.63 -12.97 -25.95
N LEU A 152 -4.64 -13.20 -25.11
CA LEU A 152 -4.65 -14.34 -24.19
C LEU A 152 -4.64 -15.68 -24.94
N LYS A 153 -5.45 -15.83 -26.00
CA LYS A 153 -5.46 -17.03 -26.85
C LYS A 153 -4.14 -17.24 -27.59
N LEU A 154 -3.48 -16.15 -28.01
CA LEU A 154 -2.13 -16.22 -28.59
C LEU A 154 -1.11 -16.75 -27.57
N GLN A 155 -1.19 -16.27 -26.33
CA GLN A 155 -0.35 -16.73 -25.22
C GLN A 155 -0.61 -18.20 -24.90
N GLN A 156 -1.88 -18.58 -24.78
CA GLN A 156 -2.35 -19.96 -24.57
C GLN A 156 -1.80 -20.92 -25.62
N LYS A 157 -1.83 -20.54 -26.90
CA LYS A 157 -1.31 -21.38 -27.99
C LYS A 157 0.19 -21.68 -27.86
N THR A 158 0.95 -20.77 -27.25
CA THR A 158 2.42 -20.87 -27.18
C THR A 158 2.89 -21.50 -25.87
N PHE A 159 2.26 -21.14 -24.76
CA PHE A 159 2.72 -21.47 -23.40
C PHE A 159 1.68 -22.23 -22.57
N GLY A 160 0.47 -22.43 -23.08
CA GLY A 160 -0.66 -22.88 -22.29
C GLY A 160 -1.30 -21.76 -21.45
N ASN A 161 -2.35 -22.12 -20.71
CA ASN A 161 -3.03 -21.20 -19.79
C ASN A 161 -2.23 -21.01 -18.51
N SER A 162 -2.30 -19.81 -17.93
CA SER A 162 -1.87 -19.62 -16.55
C SER A 162 -2.92 -20.18 -15.59
N ILE A 163 -2.50 -20.53 -14.37
CA ILE A 163 -3.41 -20.92 -13.29
C ILE A 163 -4.24 -19.71 -12.85
N ARG A 164 -3.62 -18.54 -12.85
CA ARG A 164 -4.19 -17.30 -12.34
C ARG A 164 -3.89 -16.12 -13.25
N ILE A 165 -4.86 -15.21 -13.34
CA ILE A 165 -4.69 -13.89 -13.95
C ILE A 165 -5.05 -12.83 -12.92
N ILE A 166 -4.20 -11.83 -12.76
CA ILE A 166 -4.41 -10.67 -11.93
C ILE A 166 -4.54 -9.45 -12.84
N SER A 167 -5.63 -8.69 -12.70
CA SER A 167 -5.86 -7.47 -13.48
C SER A 167 -6.43 -6.34 -12.64
N GLY A 168 -6.38 -5.13 -13.18
CA GLY A 168 -7.22 -4.02 -12.71
C GLY A 168 -8.71 -4.24 -13.00
N ARG A 169 -9.53 -3.25 -12.66
CA ARG A 169 -10.99 -3.23 -12.86
C ARG A 169 -11.44 -2.57 -14.17
N GLY A 170 -10.57 -2.55 -15.19
CA GLY A 170 -10.91 -2.03 -16.51
C GLY A 170 -12.07 -2.81 -17.15
N SER A 171 -12.88 -2.14 -17.98
CA SER A 171 -14.07 -2.72 -18.61
C SER A 171 -13.79 -3.99 -19.42
N ALA A 172 -12.61 -4.08 -20.04
CA ALA A 172 -12.15 -5.29 -20.73
C ALA A 172 -12.15 -6.52 -19.81
N PHE A 173 -11.67 -6.36 -18.59
CA PHE A 173 -11.47 -7.44 -17.63
C PHE A 173 -12.69 -7.70 -16.76
N THR A 174 -13.65 -6.78 -16.68
CA THR A 174 -14.91 -6.96 -15.93
C THR A 174 -16.07 -7.45 -16.79
N SER A 175 -15.86 -7.58 -18.10
CA SER A 175 -16.88 -8.03 -19.04
C SER A 175 -17.25 -9.51 -18.84
N LYS A 176 -18.51 -9.85 -19.15
CA LYS A 176 -18.99 -11.24 -19.10
C LYS A 176 -18.16 -12.17 -19.97
N ALA A 177 -17.84 -11.76 -21.21
CA ALA A 177 -17.05 -12.57 -22.13
C ALA A 177 -15.63 -12.89 -21.58
N PHE A 178 -15.01 -11.97 -20.83
CA PHE A 178 -13.73 -12.23 -20.19
C PHE A 178 -13.86 -13.25 -19.06
N ASN A 179 -14.90 -13.10 -18.23
CA ASN A 179 -15.18 -14.03 -17.13
C ASN A 179 -15.54 -15.44 -17.64
N ASP A 180 -16.34 -15.52 -18.71
CA ASP A 180 -16.73 -16.78 -19.35
C ASP A 180 -15.47 -17.49 -19.89
N TYR A 181 -14.59 -16.78 -20.61
CA TYR A 181 -13.30 -17.34 -21.05
C TYR A 181 -12.44 -17.86 -19.90
N CYS A 182 -12.29 -17.09 -18.81
CA CYS A 182 -11.52 -17.55 -17.66
C CYS A 182 -12.13 -18.81 -17.03
N THR A 183 -13.46 -18.89 -16.96
CA THR A 183 -14.16 -20.05 -16.40
C THR A 183 -14.00 -21.28 -17.29
N GLU A 184 -14.17 -21.15 -18.60
CA GLU A 184 -14.02 -22.23 -19.58
C GLU A 184 -12.61 -22.81 -19.61
N GLU A 185 -11.60 -21.94 -19.51
CA GLU A 185 -10.19 -22.32 -19.56
C GLU A 185 -9.61 -22.71 -18.17
N GLY A 186 -10.44 -22.70 -17.13
CA GLY A 186 -10.03 -23.07 -15.76
C GLY A 186 -9.07 -22.07 -15.10
N ILE A 187 -9.12 -20.80 -15.50
CA ILE A 187 -8.22 -19.73 -15.04
C ILE A 187 -8.85 -18.99 -13.86
N GLN A 188 -8.12 -18.87 -12.75
CA GLN A 188 -8.55 -18.05 -11.62
C GLN A 188 -8.32 -16.56 -11.91
N HIS A 189 -9.39 -15.81 -12.16
CA HIS A 189 -9.31 -14.36 -12.37
C HIS A 189 -9.44 -13.59 -11.04
N LEU A 190 -8.40 -12.84 -10.68
CA LEU A 190 -8.37 -11.96 -9.52
C LEU A 190 -8.32 -10.50 -9.95
N GLN A 191 -9.28 -9.71 -9.47
CA GLN A 191 -9.35 -8.28 -9.73
C GLN A 191 -8.88 -7.50 -8.52
N ILE A 192 -7.95 -6.58 -8.75
CA ILE A 192 -7.42 -5.73 -7.69
C ILE A 192 -8.47 -4.72 -7.25
N ALA A 193 -8.57 -4.51 -5.93
CA ALA A 193 -9.48 -3.53 -5.37
C ALA A 193 -9.12 -2.10 -5.83
N THR A 194 -10.12 -1.35 -6.25
CA THR A 194 -9.98 0.07 -6.60
C THR A 194 -9.43 0.85 -5.41
N GLY A 195 -8.41 1.68 -5.63
CA GLY A 195 -7.79 2.48 -4.57
C GLY A 195 -6.70 1.76 -3.76
N VAL A 196 -6.30 0.55 -4.14
CA VAL A 196 -5.09 -0.12 -3.61
C VAL A 196 -4.04 -0.17 -4.72
N PRO A 197 -3.16 0.86 -4.84
CA PRO A 197 -2.17 0.94 -5.93
C PRO A 197 -1.31 -0.33 -6.04
N ARG A 198 -1.06 -0.98 -4.90
CA ARG A 198 -0.09 -2.08 -4.79
C ARG A 198 -0.48 -3.40 -5.47
N GLY A 199 -1.73 -3.55 -5.92
CA GLY A 199 -2.20 -4.83 -6.43
C GLY A 199 -1.62 -5.21 -7.80
N ASN A 200 -1.35 -4.24 -8.69
CA ASN A 200 -0.80 -4.49 -10.04
C ASN A 200 0.60 -3.92 -10.24
N ASP A 201 1.34 -3.67 -9.16
CA ASP A 201 2.62 -2.97 -9.15
C ASP A 201 3.62 -3.49 -10.19
N GLN A 202 3.55 -4.79 -10.53
CA GLN A 202 4.46 -5.40 -11.49
C GLN A 202 4.29 -4.79 -12.89
N VAL A 203 3.06 -4.69 -13.39
CA VAL A 203 2.79 -4.14 -14.73
C VAL A 203 2.98 -2.63 -14.73
N GLU A 204 2.54 -1.94 -13.67
CA GLU A 204 2.73 -0.50 -13.55
C GLU A 204 4.21 -0.09 -13.53
N THR A 205 5.06 -0.89 -12.87
CA THR A 205 6.50 -0.67 -12.86
C THR A 205 7.09 -0.82 -14.26
N ILE A 206 6.68 -1.85 -15.01
CA ILE A 206 7.11 -1.99 -16.41
C ILE A 206 6.66 -0.78 -17.24
N HIS A 207 5.43 -0.28 -17.07
CA HIS A 207 4.95 0.88 -17.82
C HIS A 207 5.70 2.16 -17.50
N ARG A 208 6.10 2.35 -16.24
CA ARG A 208 6.86 3.52 -15.78
C ARG A 208 8.19 3.64 -16.54
N THR A 209 8.88 2.53 -16.76
CA THR A 209 10.11 2.50 -17.56
C THR A 209 9.83 2.48 -19.08
N LEU A 210 8.83 1.71 -19.52
CA LEU A 210 8.59 1.45 -20.95
C LEU A 210 8.17 2.70 -21.73
N ILE A 211 7.29 3.52 -21.17
CA ILE A 211 6.67 4.64 -21.91
C ILE A 211 7.68 5.77 -22.18
N PRO A 212 8.50 6.22 -21.22
CA PRO A 212 9.58 7.17 -21.49
C PRO A 212 10.58 6.68 -22.53
N VAL A 213 11.01 5.41 -22.43
CA VAL A 213 11.95 4.82 -23.40
C VAL A 213 11.35 4.78 -24.80
N LEU A 214 10.09 4.37 -24.95
CA LEU A 214 9.39 4.41 -26.23
C LEU A 214 9.30 5.83 -26.77
N THR A 215 8.97 6.80 -25.91
CA THR A 215 8.87 8.22 -26.28
C THR A 215 10.22 8.74 -26.79
N LYS A 216 11.32 8.43 -26.09
CA LYS A 216 12.71 8.76 -26.47
C LYS A 216 13.10 8.12 -27.82
N LEU A 217 12.66 6.88 -28.09
CA LEU A 217 12.93 6.18 -29.34
C LEU A 217 12.08 6.65 -30.53
N SER A 218 10.93 7.26 -30.27
CA SER A 218 10.00 7.76 -31.29
C SER A 218 9.91 9.29 -31.32
N LEU A 219 10.95 10.01 -30.88
CA LEU A 219 10.97 11.48 -30.90
C LEU A 219 10.79 12.05 -32.31
N ASP A 220 11.48 11.47 -33.29
CA ASP A 220 11.43 11.92 -34.68
C ASP A 220 10.07 11.62 -35.34
N ASP A 221 9.39 10.55 -34.89
CA ASP A 221 8.10 10.13 -35.42
C ASP A 221 7.33 9.29 -34.39
N SER A 222 6.43 9.96 -33.67
CA SER A 222 5.60 9.37 -32.64
C SER A 222 4.63 8.31 -33.18
N THR A 223 4.40 8.23 -34.50
CA THR A 223 3.53 7.20 -35.11
C THR A 223 4.23 5.85 -35.30
N LYS A 224 5.55 5.76 -35.01
CA LYS A 224 6.38 4.57 -35.25
C LYS A 224 6.79 3.84 -33.98
N TRP A 225 6.28 4.20 -32.80
CA TRP A 225 6.66 3.56 -31.53
C TRP A 225 6.50 2.03 -31.55
N TYR A 226 5.48 1.51 -32.26
CA TYR A 226 5.21 0.07 -32.35
C TYR A 226 6.38 -0.74 -32.94
N LYS A 227 7.25 -0.12 -33.76
CA LYS A 227 8.41 -0.79 -34.37
C LYS A 227 9.50 -1.16 -33.36
N TYR A 228 9.49 -0.52 -32.19
CA TYR A 228 10.49 -0.74 -31.15
C TYR A 228 10.02 -1.75 -30.09
N ILE A 229 8.74 -2.12 -30.07
CA ILE A 229 8.16 -2.99 -29.04
C ILE A 229 8.88 -4.33 -28.95
N ASP A 230 9.08 -5.03 -30.06
CA ASP A 230 9.73 -6.35 -30.06
C ASP A 230 11.18 -6.27 -29.55
N LYS A 231 11.90 -5.21 -29.94
CA LYS A 231 13.27 -4.98 -29.48
C LYS A 231 13.31 -4.66 -27.98
N LEU A 232 12.39 -3.82 -27.51
CA LEU A 232 12.28 -3.45 -26.11
C LEU A 232 11.90 -4.63 -25.24
N GLN A 233 10.87 -5.41 -25.62
CA GLN A 233 10.49 -6.63 -24.92
C GLN A 233 11.69 -7.57 -24.76
N ARG A 234 12.45 -7.76 -25.84
CA ARG A 234 13.65 -8.59 -25.84
C ARG A 234 14.71 -8.09 -24.86
N ILE A 235 15.00 -6.80 -24.87
CA ILE A 235 16.04 -6.20 -24.00
C ILE A 235 15.58 -6.18 -22.55
N LEU A 236 14.30 -5.88 -22.31
CA LEU A 236 13.68 -5.94 -20.98
C LEU A 236 13.84 -7.33 -20.37
N ASN A 237 13.49 -8.38 -21.12
CA ASN A 237 13.59 -9.77 -20.63
C ASN A 237 15.03 -10.29 -20.52
N ARG A 238 15.99 -9.68 -21.22
CA ARG A 238 17.43 -9.96 -21.06
C ARG A 238 18.05 -9.21 -19.88
N THR A 239 17.45 -8.10 -19.47
CA THR A 239 18.01 -7.25 -18.41
C THR A 239 17.82 -7.92 -17.05
N ILE A 240 18.85 -7.86 -16.20
CA ILE A 240 18.81 -8.45 -14.86
C ILE A 240 17.75 -7.73 -14.04
N CYS A 241 16.77 -8.49 -13.54
CA CYS A 241 15.77 -7.94 -12.65
C CYS A 241 16.36 -7.80 -11.23
N ARG A 242 16.15 -6.64 -10.61
CA ARG A 242 16.68 -6.39 -9.25
C ARG A 242 16.12 -7.33 -8.20
N SER A 243 14.84 -7.72 -8.34
CA SER A 243 14.14 -8.53 -7.36
C SER A 243 14.59 -9.98 -7.38
N THR A 244 14.82 -10.53 -8.57
CA THR A 244 15.24 -11.94 -8.73
C THR A 244 16.74 -12.12 -8.83
N LYS A 245 17.50 -11.08 -9.20
CA LYS A 245 18.95 -11.11 -9.52
C LYS A 245 19.30 -11.89 -10.80
N TRP A 246 18.31 -12.29 -11.58
CA TRP A 246 18.46 -12.99 -12.85
C TRP A 246 17.73 -12.24 -13.95
N SER A 247 18.07 -12.51 -15.22
CA SER A 247 17.24 -12.03 -16.32
C SER A 247 15.93 -12.82 -16.38
N SER A 248 14.83 -12.16 -16.75
CA SER A 248 13.53 -12.83 -16.84
C SER A 248 13.55 -13.98 -17.85
N PHE A 249 14.31 -13.84 -18.94
CA PHE A 249 14.47 -14.87 -19.96
C PHE A 249 15.21 -16.10 -19.41
N GLU A 250 16.30 -15.92 -18.67
CA GLU A 250 17.02 -17.06 -18.06
C GLU A 250 16.14 -17.80 -17.05
N LEU A 251 15.35 -17.09 -16.24
CA LEU A 251 14.43 -17.74 -15.29
C LEU A 251 13.30 -18.52 -15.97
N LEU A 252 12.85 -18.09 -17.15
CA LEU A 252 11.76 -18.75 -17.85
C LEU A 252 12.23 -19.94 -18.71
N ILE A 253 13.39 -19.81 -19.35
CA ILE A 253 13.84 -20.75 -20.40
C ILE A 253 15.04 -21.61 -19.94
N ASP A 254 15.71 -21.23 -18.85
CA ASP A 254 16.96 -21.83 -18.39
C ASP A 254 18.07 -21.76 -19.46
N ALA A 255 18.10 -20.66 -20.22
CA ALA A 255 19.12 -20.40 -21.22
C ALA A 255 19.41 -18.91 -21.36
N LYS A 256 20.61 -18.57 -21.83
CA LYS A 256 20.96 -17.19 -22.16
C LYS A 256 20.40 -16.80 -23.52
N LEU A 257 19.77 -15.63 -23.59
CA LEU A 257 19.28 -15.06 -24.84
C LEU A 257 20.46 -14.67 -25.75
N ARG A 258 20.56 -15.29 -26.94
CA ARG A 258 21.65 -15.07 -27.90
C ARG A 258 21.20 -14.18 -29.06
N ASN A 259 21.42 -12.87 -28.93
CA ASN A 259 21.07 -11.89 -29.95
C ASN A 259 22.15 -10.81 -30.07
N LYS A 260 22.20 -10.14 -31.23
CA LYS A 260 23.04 -8.94 -31.42
C LYS A 260 22.63 -7.87 -30.42
N GLU A 261 23.60 -7.27 -29.75
CA GLU A 261 23.36 -6.21 -28.78
C GLU A 261 22.86 -4.94 -29.50
N ASP A 262 21.80 -4.36 -28.95
CA ASP A 262 21.29 -3.04 -29.35
C ASP A 262 21.61 -2.08 -28.21
N ILE A 263 22.89 -1.66 -28.17
CA ILE A 263 23.49 -0.89 -27.08
C ILE A 263 22.68 0.40 -26.81
N ARG A 264 22.16 1.03 -27.86
CA ARG A 264 21.36 2.26 -27.74
C ARG A 264 20.11 2.04 -26.91
N ILE A 265 19.30 1.04 -27.24
CA ILE A 265 18.06 0.77 -26.51
C ILE A 265 18.37 0.25 -25.11
N GLN A 266 19.42 -0.55 -24.96
CA GLN A 266 19.85 -1.05 -23.65
C GLN A 266 20.26 0.08 -22.71
N ASN A 267 21.06 1.04 -23.17
CA ASN A 267 21.47 2.18 -22.36
C ASN A 267 20.26 3.04 -21.95
N LEU A 268 19.38 3.36 -22.89
CA LEU A 268 18.15 4.12 -22.60
C LEU A 268 17.28 3.43 -21.55
N LEU A 269 17.14 2.10 -21.63
CA LEU A 269 16.38 1.33 -20.64
C LEU A 269 17.05 1.39 -19.26
N LEU A 270 18.37 1.19 -19.19
CA LEU A 270 19.12 1.19 -17.93
C LEU A 270 19.15 2.59 -17.27
N GLU A 271 19.28 3.64 -18.08
CA GLU A 271 19.17 5.04 -17.64
C GLU A 271 17.81 5.27 -16.98
N GLU A 272 16.72 4.94 -17.68
CA GLU A 272 15.36 5.12 -17.16
C GLU A 272 15.13 4.33 -15.86
N MET A 273 15.55 3.07 -15.80
CA MET A 273 15.45 2.25 -14.58
C MET A 273 16.25 2.81 -13.41
N THR A 274 17.33 3.54 -13.70
CA THR A 274 18.19 4.17 -12.69
C THR A 274 17.59 5.50 -12.21
N GLU A 275 17.10 6.33 -13.13
CA GLU A 275 16.37 7.57 -12.84
C GLU A 275 15.15 7.29 -11.97
N GLU A 276 14.34 6.31 -12.36
CA GLU A 276 13.18 5.85 -11.59
C GLU A 276 13.53 5.46 -10.16
N LEU A 277 14.64 4.73 -9.97
CA LEU A 277 15.11 4.37 -8.64
C LEU A 277 15.51 5.60 -7.83
N GLN A 278 16.19 6.54 -8.46
CA GLN A 278 16.66 7.74 -7.80
C GLN A 278 15.48 8.59 -7.34
N GLU A 279 14.46 8.78 -8.18
CA GLU A 279 13.22 9.46 -7.83
C GLU A 279 12.51 8.78 -6.65
N GLN A 280 12.38 7.45 -6.65
CA GLN A 280 11.78 6.71 -5.54
C GLN A 280 12.55 6.92 -4.22
N ARG A 281 13.89 6.92 -4.28
CA ARG A 281 14.73 7.19 -3.10
C ARG A 281 14.56 8.61 -2.59
N GLU A 282 14.45 9.59 -3.48
CA GLU A 282 14.22 10.99 -3.12
C GLU A 282 12.86 11.20 -2.47
N LEU A 283 11.81 10.56 -3.01
CA LEU A 283 10.48 10.57 -2.40
C LEU A 283 10.49 9.97 -0.99
N LEU A 284 11.15 8.82 -0.80
CA LEU A 284 11.28 8.18 0.51
C LEU A 284 12.02 9.08 1.52
N ARG A 285 13.09 9.76 1.08
CA ARG A 285 13.82 10.72 1.92
C ARG A 285 12.97 11.93 2.29
N LYS A 286 12.16 12.45 1.36
CA LYS A 286 11.23 13.56 1.62
C LYS A 286 10.14 13.17 2.61
N ASP A 287 9.59 11.96 2.49
CA ASP A 287 8.59 11.43 3.42
C ASP A 287 9.17 11.23 4.82
N ALA A 288 10.35 10.60 4.92
CA ALA A 288 11.06 10.44 6.19
C ALA A 288 11.32 11.78 6.86
N LYS A 289 11.77 12.80 6.10
CA LYS A 289 11.97 14.16 6.61
C LYS A 289 10.66 14.75 7.17
N ARG A 290 9.54 14.63 6.44
CA ARG A 290 8.23 15.11 6.89
C ARG A 290 7.78 14.46 8.19
N ASN A 291 7.98 13.15 8.33
CA ASN A 291 7.64 12.41 9.54
C ASN A 291 8.49 12.85 10.73
N ILE A 292 9.79 13.06 10.53
CA ILE A 292 10.70 13.60 11.55
C ILE A 292 10.25 15.01 11.97
N GLU A 293 9.93 15.89 11.02
CA GLU A 293 9.45 17.25 11.29
C GLU A 293 8.13 17.25 12.08
N THR A 294 7.22 16.32 11.75
CA THR A 294 5.94 16.16 12.45
C THR A 294 6.17 15.77 13.91
N ILE A 295 6.97 14.74 14.17
CA ILE A 295 7.32 14.30 15.53
C ILE A 295 8.04 15.42 16.30
N GLN A 296 8.98 16.13 15.65
CA GLN A 296 9.66 17.26 16.28
C GLN A 296 8.69 18.39 16.65
N SER A 297 7.67 18.65 15.84
CA SER A 297 6.65 19.65 16.13
C SER A 297 5.74 19.24 17.30
N GLU A 298 5.40 17.95 17.41
CA GLU A 298 4.64 17.39 18.52
C GLU A 298 5.42 17.47 19.83
N ASN A 299 6.70 17.10 19.82
CA ASN A 299 7.58 17.21 20.98
C ASN A 299 7.67 18.67 21.46
N ARG A 300 7.84 19.65 20.56
CA ARG A 300 7.89 21.08 20.95
C ARG A 300 6.62 21.57 21.64
N LYS A 301 5.45 21.03 21.30
CA LYS A 301 4.17 21.38 21.96
C LYS A 301 4.02 20.76 23.35
N THR A 302 4.82 19.72 23.66
CA THR A 302 4.72 18.98 24.91
C THR A 302 5.68 19.53 25.98
N TYR A 303 6.74 20.24 25.55
CA TYR A 303 7.78 20.81 26.44
C TYR A 303 7.69 22.33 26.64
N ASN A 304 6.67 22.99 26.09
CA ASN A 304 6.30 24.39 26.36
C ASN A 304 4.94 24.42 27.06
#